data_AF-A0A971MY20-F1
#
_entry.id   AF-A0A971MY20-F1
#
_cell.length_a   1.000
_cell.length_b   1.000
_cell.length_c   1.000
_cell.angle_alpha   90.00
_cell.angle_beta   90.00
_cell.angle_gamma   90.00
#
_symmetry.space_group_name_H-M   'P 1'
#
loop_
_entity.id
_entity.type
_entity.pdbx_description
1 polymer ?
#
loop_
_entity_poly.entity_id
_entity_poly.type
_entity_poly.pdbx_seq_one_letter_code
_entity_poly.pdbx_strand_id
1 'polypeptide(L)'
;MAMGNKYGSHRVIEPRGLLPQAAQIIDNKMEIFDNEILIDVTALNIDSASFHQLWDEAKADEEALKAKILEIVNERGKMQNPVTGSGGMLMGSIAEIGPALKDRDLAVGDRIATLVSLSLTPLRIDEITAVHPEIDRVEVKGQAILFESGIYARLPDDMSENLALAALDVCGAPAQTAHIVKANDSVLILGAGGKSGMLCAYEAMRRVGPCGRVVGADYNRDSQSTLVDNNLVHEFFIADARKPVELMDKALACNSGKEYDVCINVVNVEGSEMSSIMPV
;
A
#
# COMPACT_ATOMS: atom_id res chain seq x y z
N MET A 1 -6.96 -23.85 20.83
CA MET A 1 -6.46 -22.78 21.70
C MET A 1 -7.66 -21.89 22.03
N ALA A 2 -7.48 -20.62 22.42
CA ALA A 2 -8.60 -19.70 22.54
C ALA A 2 -8.89 -19.04 21.19
N MET A 3 -10.15 -18.71 20.90
CA MET A 3 -10.54 -17.91 19.75
C MET A 3 -10.34 -16.42 20.06
N GLY A 4 -9.62 -15.70 19.20
CA GLY A 4 -9.42 -14.26 19.29
C GLY A 4 -10.54 -13.48 18.61
N ASN A 5 -10.52 -12.16 18.75
CA ASN A 5 -11.35 -11.27 17.95
C ASN A 5 -10.78 -11.17 16.52
N LYS A 6 -11.65 -11.25 15.51
CA LYS A 6 -11.29 -11.17 14.08
C LYS A 6 -10.41 -9.97 13.73
N TYR A 7 -10.60 -8.84 14.41
CA TYR A 7 -9.89 -7.57 14.20
C TYR A 7 -8.79 -7.31 15.25
N GLY A 8 -8.46 -8.28 16.09
CA GLY A 8 -7.35 -8.20 17.04
C GLY A 8 -7.62 -7.43 18.34
N SER A 9 -8.87 -7.01 18.61
CA SER A 9 -9.19 -6.19 19.79
C SER A 9 -8.85 -6.86 21.13
N HIS A 10 -8.73 -8.19 21.16
CA HIS A 10 -8.32 -8.96 22.35
C HIS A 10 -6.86 -8.71 22.75
N ARG A 11 -6.02 -8.18 21.85
CA ARG A 11 -4.64 -7.79 22.14
C ARG A 11 -4.50 -6.34 22.59
N VAL A 12 -5.57 -5.55 22.64
CA VAL A 12 -5.48 -4.14 23.05
C VAL A 12 -5.26 -4.02 24.55
N ILE A 13 -4.15 -3.40 24.94
CA ILE A 13 -3.82 -3.13 26.35
C ILE A 13 -4.32 -1.74 26.74
N GLU A 14 -3.97 -0.71 25.96
CA GLU A 14 -4.27 0.68 26.30
C GLU A 14 -4.47 1.57 25.06
N PRO A 15 -5.54 2.40 25.01
CA PRO A 15 -6.73 2.34 25.86
C PRO A 15 -7.64 1.15 25.46
N ARG A 16 -8.26 0.50 26.46
CA ARG A 16 -9.18 -0.62 26.23
C ARG A 16 -10.44 -0.19 25.47
N GLY A 17 -10.97 -1.11 24.65
CA GLY A 17 -12.19 -0.89 23.87
C GLY A 17 -11.97 -0.33 22.47
N LEU A 18 -10.71 -0.03 22.10
CA LEU A 18 -10.33 0.33 20.74
C LEU A 18 -9.91 -0.91 19.92
N LEU A 19 -9.68 -0.68 18.62
CA LEU A 19 -8.99 -1.62 17.74
C LEU A 19 -7.46 -1.42 17.83
N PRO A 20 -6.66 -2.45 17.49
CA PRO A 20 -5.19 -2.39 17.60
C PRO A 20 -4.56 -1.17 16.94
N GLN A 21 -5.11 -0.68 15.81
CA GLN A 21 -4.56 0.49 15.12
C GLN A 21 -4.61 1.77 15.97
N ALA A 22 -5.71 1.99 16.68
CA ALA A 22 -5.94 3.19 17.49
C ALA A 22 -5.43 3.04 18.93
N ALA A 23 -5.14 1.82 19.37
CA ALA A 23 -4.50 1.57 20.64
C ALA A 23 -3.08 2.16 20.68
N GLN A 24 -2.66 2.66 21.82
CA GLN A 24 -1.26 3.05 22.05
C GLN A 24 -0.39 1.82 22.29
N ILE A 25 -0.88 0.86 23.08
CA ILE A 25 -0.15 -0.35 23.47
C ILE A 25 -0.99 -1.59 23.15
N ILE A 26 -0.37 -2.58 22.52
CA ILE A 26 -0.96 -3.88 22.25
C ILE A 26 -0.06 -5.03 22.75
N ASP A 27 -0.67 -6.17 23.04
CA ASP A 27 0.01 -7.41 23.41
C ASP A 27 0.69 -8.05 22.20
N ASN A 28 2.02 -8.03 22.19
CA ASN A 28 2.87 -8.64 21.18
C ASN A 28 3.52 -9.95 21.64
N LYS A 29 2.91 -10.68 22.57
CA LYS A 29 3.29 -12.08 22.81
C LYS A 29 2.98 -12.90 21.57
N MET A 30 3.99 -13.64 21.11
CA MET A 30 3.96 -14.40 19.86
C MET A 30 3.25 -15.76 19.96
N GLU A 31 2.56 -16.01 21.06
CA GLU A 31 1.62 -17.12 21.19
C GLU A 31 0.35 -16.79 20.41
N ILE A 32 -0.02 -17.62 19.43
CA ILE A 32 -1.18 -17.37 18.57
C ILE A 32 -2.50 -17.86 19.18
N PHE A 33 -3.57 -17.16 18.83
CA PHE A 33 -4.95 -17.64 18.99
C PHE A 33 -5.36 -18.52 17.81
N ASP A 34 -6.49 -19.23 17.95
CA ASP A 34 -6.96 -20.17 16.92
C ASP A 34 -7.20 -19.52 15.55
N ASN A 35 -7.47 -18.20 15.52
CA ASN A 35 -7.70 -17.40 14.32
C ASN A 35 -6.61 -16.36 14.05
N GLU A 36 -5.37 -16.69 14.39
CA GLU A 36 -4.20 -15.85 14.10
C GLU A 36 -3.15 -16.63 13.30
N ILE A 37 -2.25 -15.90 12.65
CA ILE A 37 -1.14 -16.44 11.88
C ILE A 37 0.15 -15.84 12.42
N LEU A 38 1.12 -16.68 12.77
CA LEU A 38 2.46 -16.27 13.15
C LEU A 38 3.33 -16.13 11.91
N ILE A 39 4.08 -15.04 11.84
CA ILE A 39 4.98 -14.72 10.73
C ILE A 39 6.39 -14.54 11.28
N ASP A 40 7.35 -15.26 10.71
CA ASP A 40 8.78 -14.94 10.88
C ASP A 40 9.12 -13.78 9.94
N VAL A 41 9.39 -12.61 10.50
CA VAL A 41 9.55 -11.36 9.78
C VAL A 41 10.98 -11.22 9.30
N THR A 42 11.15 -10.89 8.02
CA THR A 42 12.45 -10.66 7.39
C THR A 42 12.71 -9.19 7.09
N ALA A 43 11.66 -8.41 6.83
CA ALA A 43 11.80 -6.98 6.56
C ALA A 43 10.53 -6.19 6.92
N LEU A 44 10.75 -4.94 7.29
CA LEU A 44 9.74 -3.92 7.46
C LEU A 44 9.92 -2.88 6.35
N ASN A 45 8.87 -2.67 5.58
CA ASN A 45 8.75 -1.55 4.65
C ASN A 45 7.98 -0.46 5.37
N ILE A 46 8.72 0.43 6.05
CA ILE A 46 8.14 1.56 6.77
C ILE A 46 7.58 2.52 5.72
N ASP A 47 6.41 3.11 5.97
CA ASP A 47 5.87 4.09 5.03
C ASP A 47 6.82 5.28 4.88
N SER A 48 6.95 5.81 3.66
CA SER A 48 7.97 6.81 3.32
C SER A 48 7.95 8.04 4.23
N ALA A 49 6.75 8.53 4.61
CA ALA A 49 6.61 9.65 5.52
C ALA A 49 7.17 9.33 6.93
N SER A 50 6.83 8.17 7.48
CA SER A 50 7.39 7.70 8.76
C SER A 50 8.90 7.48 8.69
N PHE A 51 9.40 6.87 7.62
CA PHE A 51 10.81 6.56 7.49
C PHE A 51 11.65 7.84 7.45
N HIS A 52 11.32 8.79 6.57
CA HIS A 52 12.04 10.06 6.48
C HIS A 52 11.95 10.88 7.76
N GLN A 53 10.79 10.92 8.42
CA GLN A 53 10.66 11.61 9.70
C GLN A 53 11.59 11.01 10.77
N LEU A 54 11.62 9.69 10.90
CA LEU A 54 12.50 9.01 11.86
C LEU A 54 13.97 9.15 11.48
N TRP A 55 14.29 9.12 10.19
CA TRP A 55 15.63 9.31 9.64
C TRP A 55 16.18 10.70 9.94
N ASP A 56 15.38 11.74 9.74
CA ASP A 56 15.74 13.13 10.05
C ASP A 56 15.91 13.34 11.55
N GLU A 57 15.02 12.76 12.36
CA GLU A 57 15.12 12.81 13.82
C GLU A 57 16.35 12.04 14.34
N ALA A 58 16.70 10.94 13.67
CA ALA A 58 17.94 10.19 13.87
C ALA A 58 19.18 10.93 13.32
N LYS A 59 19.02 12.09 12.67
CA LYS A 59 20.10 12.87 12.05
C LYS A 59 20.89 12.07 11.00
N ALA A 60 20.19 11.24 10.22
CA ALA A 60 20.75 10.34 9.23
C ALA A 60 21.77 9.33 9.81
N ASP A 61 21.59 8.93 11.08
CA ASP A 61 22.38 7.91 11.74
C ASP A 61 21.59 6.59 11.81
N GLU A 62 22.16 5.53 11.23
CA GLU A 62 21.50 4.21 11.18
C GLU A 62 21.29 3.61 12.57
N GLU A 63 22.24 3.75 13.49
CA GLU A 63 22.13 3.15 14.83
C GLU A 63 21.08 3.88 15.67
N ALA A 64 20.97 5.19 15.54
CA ALA A 64 19.91 5.98 16.13
C ALA A 64 18.53 5.62 15.54
N LEU A 65 18.43 5.39 14.23
CA LEU A 65 17.19 4.91 13.60
C LEU A 65 16.79 3.55 14.17
N LYS A 66 17.73 2.59 14.21
CA LYS A 66 17.49 1.25 14.77
C LYS A 66 16.99 1.33 16.21
N ALA A 67 17.66 2.13 17.05
CA ALA A 67 17.28 2.34 18.44
C ALA A 67 15.85 2.89 18.56
N LYS A 68 15.49 3.89 17.72
CA LYS A 68 14.13 4.47 17.69
C LYS A 68 13.07 3.45 17.29
N ILE A 69 13.31 2.66 16.26
CA ILE A 69 12.35 1.63 15.81
C ILE A 69 12.14 0.59 16.93
N LEU A 70 13.23 0.13 17.56
CA LEU A 70 13.15 -0.80 18.67
C LEU A 70 12.43 -0.20 19.88
N GLU A 71 12.69 1.07 20.20
CA GLU A 71 11.99 1.80 21.27
C GLU A 71 10.48 1.82 21.02
N ILE A 72 10.05 2.25 19.83
CA ILE A 72 8.63 2.32 19.44
C ILE A 72 7.97 0.95 19.55
N VAL A 73 8.60 -0.10 19.00
CA VAL A 73 8.03 -1.45 19.01
C VAL A 73 7.98 -2.03 20.42
N ASN A 74 8.98 -1.78 21.25
CA ASN A 74 9.01 -2.26 22.64
C ASN A 74 7.99 -1.54 23.52
N GLU A 75 7.76 -0.23 23.30
CA GLU A 75 6.77 0.54 24.03
C GLU A 75 5.34 0.17 23.62
N ARG A 76 5.08 0.02 22.31
CA ARG A 76 3.72 -0.08 21.77
C ARG A 76 3.29 -1.51 21.44
N GLY A 77 4.23 -2.44 21.33
CA GLY A 77 4.01 -3.80 20.83
C GLY A 77 3.79 -3.87 19.30
N LYS A 78 4.05 -2.77 18.59
CA LYS A 78 3.79 -2.61 17.15
C LYS A 78 4.62 -1.46 16.60
N MET A 79 4.87 -1.44 15.29
CA MET A 79 5.51 -0.29 14.66
C MET A 79 4.44 0.75 14.26
N GLN A 80 4.28 1.77 15.11
CA GLN A 80 3.47 2.94 14.84
C GLN A 80 4.27 4.19 15.17
N ASN A 81 4.65 4.94 14.14
CA ASN A 81 5.36 6.19 14.32
C ASN A 81 4.50 7.17 15.15
N PRO A 82 4.98 7.68 16.29
CA PRO A 82 4.23 8.60 17.16
C PRO A 82 3.83 9.93 16.51
N VAL A 83 4.57 10.37 15.49
CA VAL A 83 4.37 11.67 14.82
C VAL A 83 3.37 11.56 13.68
N THR A 84 3.55 10.57 12.80
CA THR A 84 2.70 10.39 11.61
C THR A 84 1.49 9.51 11.86
N GLY A 85 1.55 8.62 12.86
CA GLY A 85 0.53 7.62 13.16
C GLY A 85 0.52 6.41 12.23
N SER A 86 1.39 6.38 11.21
CA SER A 86 1.55 5.30 10.24
C SER A 86 2.61 4.28 10.69
N GLY A 87 2.76 3.19 9.92
CA GLY A 87 3.66 2.09 10.27
C GLY A 87 4.32 1.46 9.05
N GLY A 88 3.55 1.18 7.99
CA GLY A 88 4.02 0.52 6.77
C GLY A 88 3.56 -0.94 6.68
N MET A 89 4.31 -1.79 5.99
CA MET A 89 4.01 -3.21 5.76
C MET A 89 5.20 -4.09 6.18
N LEU A 90 4.99 -5.39 6.40
CA LEU A 90 6.07 -6.35 6.57
C LEU A 90 6.11 -7.40 5.46
N MET A 91 7.29 -8.00 5.34
CA MET A 91 7.52 -9.25 4.64
C MET A 91 8.03 -10.32 5.59
N GLY A 92 7.65 -11.56 5.31
CA GLY A 92 8.12 -12.69 6.08
C GLY A 92 7.62 -14.02 5.53
N SER A 93 7.85 -15.07 6.29
CA SER A 93 7.34 -16.41 6.02
C SER A 93 6.37 -16.85 7.10
N ILE A 94 5.36 -17.62 6.72
CA ILE A 94 4.42 -18.19 7.68
C ILE A 94 5.12 -19.19 8.58
N ALA A 95 5.11 -18.94 9.89
CA ALA A 95 5.68 -19.82 10.91
C ALA A 95 4.63 -20.78 11.48
N GLU A 96 3.44 -20.27 11.75
CA GLU A 96 2.33 -21.06 12.32
C GLU A 96 0.98 -20.50 11.86
N ILE A 97 0.00 -21.38 11.64
CA ILE A 97 -1.37 -21.01 11.28
C ILE A 97 -2.30 -21.57 12.35
N GLY A 98 -3.10 -20.70 12.95
CA GLY A 98 -4.13 -21.11 13.91
C GLY A 98 -5.15 -22.07 13.28
N PRO A 99 -5.62 -23.09 14.01
CA PRO A 99 -6.47 -24.16 13.46
C PRO A 99 -7.79 -23.68 12.85
N ALA A 100 -8.31 -22.51 13.22
CA ALA A 100 -9.52 -21.94 12.61
C ALA A 100 -9.27 -21.37 11.20
N LEU A 101 -8.00 -21.19 10.80
CA LEU A 101 -7.60 -20.63 9.50
C LEU A 101 -6.95 -21.65 8.57
N LYS A 102 -6.92 -22.93 8.97
CA LYS A 102 -6.27 -24.02 8.21
C LYS A 102 -6.80 -24.22 6.78
N ASP A 103 -8.02 -23.78 6.50
CA ASP A 103 -8.68 -23.95 5.20
C ASP A 103 -8.39 -22.78 4.24
N ARG A 104 -7.53 -21.83 4.64
CA ARG A 104 -7.04 -20.78 3.73
C ARG A 104 -6.06 -21.37 2.72
N ASP A 105 -6.00 -20.74 1.55
CA ASP A 105 -4.95 -21.02 0.55
C ASP A 105 -3.62 -20.41 1.00
N LEU A 106 -3.04 -20.97 2.07
CA LEU A 106 -1.79 -20.55 2.71
C LEU A 106 -1.18 -21.74 3.47
N ALA A 107 0.13 -21.92 3.34
CA ALA A 107 0.88 -22.96 4.06
C ALA A 107 2.01 -22.38 4.92
N VAL A 108 2.44 -23.15 5.93
CA VAL A 108 3.67 -22.85 6.68
C VAL A 108 4.86 -22.87 5.72
N GLY A 109 5.71 -21.85 5.81
CA GLY A 109 6.83 -21.61 4.90
C GLY A 109 6.51 -20.70 3.72
N ASP A 110 5.22 -20.45 3.41
CA ASP A 110 4.87 -19.52 2.33
C ASP A 110 5.41 -18.12 2.63
N ARG A 111 6.02 -17.50 1.63
CA ARG A 111 6.49 -16.12 1.71
C ARG A 111 5.34 -15.16 1.41
N ILE A 112 5.16 -14.17 2.27
CA ILE A 112 4.08 -13.19 2.12
C ILE A 112 4.57 -11.77 2.34
N ALA A 113 3.82 -10.83 1.77
CA ALA A 113 3.80 -9.43 2.20
C ALA A 113 2.42 -9.12 2.77
N THR A 114 2.37 -8.44 3.91
CA THR A 114 1.11 -8.01 4.50
C THR A 114 0.57 -6.80 3.75
N LEU A 115 -0.74 -6.77 3.49
CA LEU A 115 -1.45 -5.61 2.94
C LEU A 115 -2.22 -4.86 4.03
N VAL A 116 -1.69 -4.93 5.26
CA VAL A 116 -2.21 -4.27 6.44
C VAL A 116 -1.08 -3.52 7.15
N SER A 117 -1.44 -2.46 7.85
CA SER A 117 -0.47 -1.56 8.47
C SER A 117 0.25 -2.21 9.65
N LEU A 118 1.56 -1.95 9.79
CA LEU A 118 2.30 -2.29 11.01
C LEU A 118 1.73 -1.59 12.25
N SER A 119 1.00 -0.49 12.07
CA SER A 119 0.40 0.25 13.18
C SER A 119 -0.76 -0.48 13.87
N LEU A 120 -1.21 -1.63 13.36
CA LEU A 120 -2.16 -2.53 14.03
C LEU A 120 -1.59 -3.93 14.28
N THR A 121 -0.40 -4.22 13.76
CA THR A 121 0.17 -5.57 13.72
C THR A 121 1.04 -5.79 14.96
N PRO A 122 0.71 -6.77 15.84
CA PRO A 122 1.60 -7.16 16.93
C PRO A 122 2.95 -7.57 16.36
N LEU A 123 4.02 -6.94 16.84
CA LEU A 123 5.37 -7.09 16.31
C LEU A 123 6.37 -7.18 17.47
N ARG A 124 7.30 -8.13 17.36
CA ARG A 124 8.51 -8.21 18.18
C ARG A 124 9.70 -8.25 17.25
N ILE A 125 10.68 -7.38 17.49
CA ILE A 125 11.94 -7.36 16.76
C ILE A 125 13.01 -7.86 17.73
N ASP A 126 13.71 -8.92 17.34
CA ASP A 126 14.83 -9.47 18.08
C ASP A 126 16.14 -8.79 17.67
N GLU A 127 16.30 -8.48 16.37
CA GLU A 127 17.49 -7.82 15.81
C GLU A 127 17.12 -7.03 14.54
N ILE A 128 17.74 -5.87 14.34
CA ILE A 128 17.73 -5.15 13.06
C ILE A 128 19.07 -5.39 12.37
N THR A 129 19.05 -6.06 11.21
CA THR A 129 20.26 -6.52 10.52
C THR A 129 20.79 -5.53 9.49
N ALA A 130 19.90 -4.79 8.83
CA ALA A 130 20.27 -3.79 7.82
C ALA A 130 19.21 -2.68 7.70
N VAL A 131 19.63 -1.51 7.23
CA VAL A 131 18.76 -0.38 6.91
C VAL A 131 19.06 0.03 5.47
N HIS A 132 18.03 0.27 4.67
CA HIS A 132 18.11 0.64 3.25
C HIS A 132 17.33 1.94 3.03
N PRO A 133 17.94 3.12 3.29
CA PRO A 133 17.26 4.40 3.24
C PRO A 133 16.70 4.79 1.86
N GLU A 134 17.25 4.23 0.79
CA GLU A 134 16.85 4.51 -0.59
C GLU A 134 15.52 3.85 -1.00
N ILE A 135 15.05 2.88 -0.21
CA ILE A 135 13.79 2.16 -0.42
C ILE A 135 12.94 2.06 0.87
N ASP A 136 13.24 2.89 1.88
CA ASP A 136 12.53 2.97 3.16
C ASP A 136 12.36 1.62 3.88
N ARG A 137 13.36 0.74 3.77
CA ARG A 137 13.30 -0.64 4.27
C ARG A 137 14.26 -0.88 5.43
N VAL A 138 13.82 -1.70 6.37
CA VAL A 138 14.61 -2.20 7.48
C VAL A 138 14.54 -3.73 7.50
N GLU A 139 15.67 -4.41 7.40
CA GLU A 139 15.74 -5.87 7.55
C GLU A 139 15.81 -6.26 9.02
N VAL A 140 15.03 -7.25 9.40
CA VAL A 140 14.86 -7.63 10.81
C VAL A 140 14.86 -9.14 10.96
N LYS A 141 15.24 -9.58 12.16
CA LYS A 141 14.82 -10.87 12.71
C LYS A 141 13.79 -10.59 13.77
N GLY A 142 12.61 -11.16 13.61
CA GLY A 142 11.52 -10.94 14.53
C GLY A 142 10.30 -11.75 14.16
N GLN A 143 9.23 -11.53 14.90
CA GLN A 143 7.97 -12.21 14.67
C GLN A 143 6.81 -11.22 14.73
N ALA A 144 5.78 -11.50 13.95
CA ALA A 144 4.56 -10.72 13.92
C ALA A 144 3.34 -11.61 13.88
N ILE A 145 2.19 -11.04 14.27
CA ILE A 145 0.91 -11.72 14.24
C ILE A 145 0.00 -11.06 13.21
N LEU A 146 -0.53 -11.87 12.30
CA LEU A 146 -1.57 -11.45 11.37
C LEU A 146 -2.93 -11.95 11.85
N PHE A 147 -3.85 -11.02 12.06
CA PHE A 147 -5.22 -11.34 12.47
C PHE A 147 -6.02 -11.98 11.33
N GLU A 148 -7.14 -12.62 11.69
CA GLU A 148 -8.09 -13.18 10.73
C GLU A 148 -8.55 -12.17 9.66
N SER A 149 -8.82 -10.91 10.02
CA SER A 149 -9.17 -9.88 9.03
C SER A 149 -8.00 -9.40 8.16
N GLY A 150 -6.78 -9.78 8.52
CA GLY A 150 -5.56 -9.35 7.85
C GLY A 150 -5.48 -9.87 6.42
N ILE A 151 -5.19 -8.96 5.50
CA ILE A 151 -4.98 -9.27 4.08
C ILE A 151 -3.48 -9.38 3.84
N TYR A 152 -3.10 -10.33 2.99
CA TYR A 152 -1.73 -10.58 2.58
C TYR A 152 -1.71 -11.00 1.11
N ALA A 153 -0.52 -10.89 0.50
CA ALA A 153 -0.23 -11.46 -0.80
C ALA A 153 0.93 -12.45 -0.65
N ARG A 154 0.81 -13.63 -1.27
CA ARG A 154 1.98 -14.51 -1.48
C ARG A 154 2.95 -13.80 -2.39
N LEU A 155 4.23 -13.75 -2.00
CA LEU A 155 5.26 -13.18 -2.83
C LEU A 155 5.50 -14.11 -4.03
N PRO A 156 5.52 -13.55 -5.26
CA PRO A 156 5.75 -14.34 -6.46
C PRO A 156 7.22 -14.79 -6.58
N ASP A 157 7.44 -15.97 -7.15
CA ASP A 157 8.77 -16.53 -7.41
C ASP A 157 9.36 -16.08 -8.76
N ASP A 158 8.58 -15.39 -9.59
CA ASP A 158 8.94 -15.01 -10.97
C ASP A 158 9.40 -13.55 -11.12
N MET A 159 9.53 -12.81 -10.00
CA MET A 159 10.05 -11.44 -10.00
C MET A 159 10.80 -11.09 -8.71
N SER A 160 11.52 -9.96 -8.72
CA SER A 160 12.21 -9.49 -7.53
C SER A 160 11.23 -8.99 -6.46
N GLU A 161 11.61 -9.14 -5.20
CA GLU A 161 10.82 -8.64 -4.05
C GLU A 161 10.59 -7.13 -4.14
N ASN A 162 11.58 -6.37 -4.61
CA ASN A 162 11.46 -4.93 -4.78
C ASN A 162 10.37 -4.59 -5.80
N LEU A 163 10.26 -5.35 -6.89
CA LEU A 163 9.21 -5.15 -7.88
C LEU A 163 7.84 -5.57 -7.33
N ALA A 164 7.75 -6.73 -6.69
CA ALA A 164 6.51 -7.21 -6.09
C ALA A 164 5.97 -6.20 -5.06
N LEU A 165 6.82 -5.71 -4.16
CA LEU A 165 6.43 -4.71 -3.16
C LEU A 165 6.02 -3.38 -3.79
N ALA A 166 6.73 -2.92 -4.81
CA ALA A 166 6.36 -1.69 -5.51
C ALA A 166 4.95 -1.77 -6.12
N ALA A 167 4.49 -2.97 -6.52
CA ALA A 167 3.13 -3.19 -6.99
C ALA A 167 2.13 -3.34 -5.83
N LEU A 168 2.50 -4.07 -4.76
CA LEU A 168 1.63 -4.31 -3.60
C LEU A 168 1.35 -3.05 -2.78
N ASP A 169 2.31 -2.13 -2.69
CA ASP A 169 2.15 -0.83 -2.01
C ASP A 169 0.98 0.00 -2.57
N VAL A 170 0.71 -0.15 -3.87
CA VAL A 170 -0.33 0.61 -4.57
C VAL A 170 -1.46 -0.28 -5.10
N CYS A 171 -1.51 -1.56 -4.73
CA CYS A 171 -2.42 -2.55 -5.34
C CYS A 171 -3.90 -2.25 -5.10
N GLY A 172 -4.23 -1.43 -4.09
CA GLY A 172 -5.58 -0.95 -3.86
C GLY A 172 -6.12 -0.12 -5.03
N ALA A 173 -5.28 0.67 -5.69
CA ALA A 173 -5.70 1.54 -6.79
C ALA A 173 -6.23 0.77 -8.02
N PRO A 174 -5.50 -0.21 -8.61
CA PRO A 174 -6.05 -1.04 -9.68
C PRO A 174 -7.20 -1.92 -9.20
N ALA A 175 -7.20 -2.39 -7.95
CA ALA A 175 -8.32 -3.18 -7.41
C ALA A 175 -9.63 -2.37 -7.36
N GLN A 176 -9.57 -1.08 -6.99
CA GLN A 176 -10.72 -0.18 -7.04
C GLN A 176 -11.10 0.15 -8.49
N THR A 177 -10.12 0.35 -9.37
CA THR A 177 -10.35 0.55 -10.81
C THR A 177 -11.16 -0.60 -11.41
N ALA A 178 -10.80 -1.84 -11.08
CA ALA A 178 -11.51 -3.05 -11.49
C ALA A 178 -12.99 -3.09 -11.07
N HIS A 179 -13.34 -2.44 -9.95
CA HIS A 179 -14.69 -2.39 -9.42
C HIS A 179 -15.53 -1.24 -10.01
N ILE A 180 -14.89 -0.10 -10.25
CA ILE A 180 -15.55 1.14 -10.68
C ILE A 180 -15.77 1.14 -12.19
N VAL A 181 -14.73 0.78 -12.97
CA VAL A 181 -14.73 0.87 -14.43
C VAL A 181 -15.51 -0.28 -15.06
N LYS A 182 -16.41 0.06 -15.98
CA LYS A 182 -17.27 -0.85 -16.72
C LYS A 182 -16.94 -0.85 -18.21
N ALA A 183 -17.49 -1.82 -18.92
CA ALA A 183 -17.36 -1.90 -20.37
C ALA A 183 -17.96 -0.66 -21.03
N ASN A 184 -17.23 -0.13 -22.01
CA ASN A 184 -17.52 1.07 -22.80
C ASN A 184 -17.41 2.41 -22.06
N ASP A 185 -16.95 2.43 -20.81
CA ASP A 185 -16.67 3.68 -20.10
C ASP A 185 -15.53 4.45 -20.79
N SER A 186 -15.62 5.78 -20.70
CA SER A 186 -14.52 6.70 -20.90
C SER A 186 -13.87 7.05 -19.56
N VAL A 187 -12.58 6.77 -19.42
CA VAL A 187 -11.82 6.87 -18.17
C VAL A 187 -10.69 7.89 -18.32
N LEU A 188 -10.63 8.87 -17.43
CA LEU A 188 -9.53 9.80 -17.28
C LEU A 188 -8.67 9.39 -16.07
N ILE A 189 -7.35 9.31 -16.23
CA ILE A 189 -6.42 8.97 -15.14
C ILE A 189 -5.45 10.11 -14.92
N LEU A 190 -5.56 10.79 -13.78
CA LEU A 190 -4.64 11.86 -13.38
C LEU A 190 -3.46 11.26 -12.60
N GLY A 191 -2.24 11.55 -13.03
CA GLY A 191 -1.03 10.91 -12.50
C GLY A 191 -0.75 9.56 -13.15
N ALA A 192 -1.15 9.39 -14.41
CA ALA A 192 -1.02 8.13 -15.14
C ALA A 192 0.44 7.64 -15.25
N GLY A 193 1.41 8.55 -15.17
CA GLY A 193 2.84 8.24 -15.27
C GLY A 193 3.46 7.68 -13.99
N GLY A 194 2.74 7.72 -12.86
CA GLY A 194 3.18 7.11 -11.59
C GLY A 194 2.85 5.62 -11.50
N LYS A 195 3.38 4.94 -10.46
CA LYS A 195 3.15 3.50 -10.22
C LYS A 195 1.65 3.16 -10.17
N SER A 196 0.88 3.86 -9.33
CA SER A 196 -0.57 3.67 -9.22
C SER A 196 -1.28 3.95 -10.55
N GLY A 197 -0.88 5.03 -11.23
CA GLY A 197 -1.46 5.45 -12.51
C GLY A 197 -1.30 4.40 -13.61
N MET A 198 -0.09 3.84 -13.75
CA MET A 198 0.19 2.79 -14.74
C MET A 198 -0.62 1.52 -14.45
N LEU A 199 -0.76 1.11 -13.18
CA LEU A 199 -1.56 -0.06 -12.81
C LEU A 199 -3.06 0.18 -13.00
N CYS A 200 -3.57 1.37 -12.66
CA CYS A 200 -4.94 1.78 -12.97
C CYS A 200 -5.19 1.80 -14.48
N ALA A 201 -4.24 2.31 -15.27
CA ALA A 201 -4.34 2.37 -16.71
C ALA A 201 -4.41 0.95 -17.32
N TYR A 202 -3.51 0.06 -16.90
CA TYR A 202 -3.55 -1.36 -17.27
C TYR A 202 -4.91 -2.00 -16.96
N GLU A 203 -5.43 -1.81 -15.75
CA GLU A 203 -6.70 -2.42 -15.36
C GLU A 203 -7.88 -1.77 -16.08
N ALA A 204 -7.90 -0.45 -16.25
CA ALA A 204 -8.93 0.28 -16.98
C ALA A 204 -9.01 -0.21 -18.43
N MET A 205 -7.88 -0.35 -19.13
CA MET A 205 -7.84 -0.87 -20.51
C MET A 205 -8.49 -2.25 -20.63
N ARG A 206 -8.29 -3.13 -19.63
CA ARG A 206 -8.94 -4.45 -19.59
C ARG A 206 -10.44 -4.39 -19.37
N ARG A 207 -10.92 -3.39 -18.61
CA ARG A 207 -12.33 -3.25 -18.20
C ARG A 207 -13.18 -2.57 -19.26
N VAL A 208 -12.68 -1.50 -19.87
CA VAL A 208 -13.44 -0.69 -20.83
C VAL A 208 -13.75 -1.42 -22.14
N GLY A 209 -12.92 -2.41 -22.50
CA GLY A 209 -13.10 -3.18 -23.73
C GLY A 209 -12.94 -2.34 -25.01
N PRO A 210 -13.35 -2.86 -26.18
CA PRO A 210 -12.99 -2.29 -27.48
C PRO A 210 -13.70 -0.98 -27.83
N CYS A 211 -14.81 -0.65 -27.17
CA CYS A 211 -15.58 0.57 -27.46
C CYS A 211 -15.42 1.66 -26.38
N GLY A 212 -14.72 1.36 -25.28
CA GLY A 212 -14.44 2.36 -24.27
C GLY A 212 -13.15 3.11 -24.54
N ARG A 213 -12.78 4.00 -23.63
CA ARG A 213 -11.65 4.90 -23.82
C ARG A 213 -10.91 5.11 -22.50
N VAL A 214 -9.59 5.18 -22.55
CA VAL A 214 -8.74 5.44 -21.40
C VAL A 214 -7.74 6.50 -21.81
N VAL A 215 -7.74 7.62 -21.10
CA VAL A 215 -6.84 8.75 -21.34
C VAL A 215 -6.01 8.99 -20.09
N GLY A 216 -4.69 9.01 -20.25
CA GLY A 216 -3.76 9.35 -19.18
C GLY A 216 -3.39 10.82 -19.19
N ALA A 217 -3.25 11.41 -18.01
CA ALA A 217 -2.71 12.74 -17.82
C ALA A 217 -1.60 12.73 -16.78
N ASP A 218 -0.50 13.42 -17.06
CA ASP A 218 0.56 13.67 -16.09
C ASP A 218 1.21 15.03 -16.35
N TYR A 219 1.93 15.57 -15.37
CA TYR A 219 2.72 16.78 -15.55
C TYR A 219 4.06 16.47 -16.23
N ASN A 220 4.57 15.24 -16.06
CA ASN A 220 5.81 14.80 -16.68
C ASN A 220 5.56 14.13 -18.04
N ARG A 221 6.36 14.51 -19.03
CA ARG A 221 6.36 13.92 -20.37
C ARG A 221 7.01 12.55 -20.42
N ASP A 222 7.93 12.24 -19.53
CA ASP A 222 8.80 11.06 -19.63
C ASP A 222 8.00 9.74 -19.67
N SER A 223 6.84 9.70 -19.02
CA SER A 223 5.97 8.51 -18.98
C SER A 223 5.10 8.32 -20.22
N GLN A 224 5.04 9.31 -21.13
CA GLN A 224 4.15 9.28 -22.29
C GLN A 224 4.43 8.09 -23.21
N SER A 225 5.69 7.89 -23.62
CA SER A 225 6.06 6.79 -24.50
C SER A 225 5.80 5.44 -23.84
N THR A 226 6.15 5.31 -22.56
CA THR A 226 5.89 4.08 -21.79
C THR A 226 4.40 3.73 -21.79
N LEU A 227 3.51 4.69 -21.54
CA LEU A 227 2.07 4.43 -21.48
C LEU A 227 1.47 4.12 -22.86
N VAL A 228 1.84 4.88 -23.88
CA VAL A 228 1.27 4.74 -25.23
C VAL A 228 1.84 3.51 -25.95
N ASP A 229 3.16 3.33 -25.94
CA ASP A 229 3.83 2.25 -26.68
C ASP A 229 3.49 0.87 -26.10
N ASN A 230 3.18 0.79 -24.80
CA ASN A 230 2.72 -0.43 -24.14
C ASN A 230 1.19 -0.60 -24.13
N ASN A 231 0.44 0.27 -24.84
CA ASN A 231 -1.02 0.25 -24.92
C ASN A 231 -1.71 0.28 -23.54
N LEU A 232 -1.14 1.02 -22.58
CA LEU A 232 -1.73 1.23 -21.27
C LEU A 232 -2.80 2.32 -21.29
N VAL A 233 -2.79 3.20 -22.30
CA VAL A 233 -3.81 4.21 -22.56
C VAL A 233 -4.04 4.33 -24.05
N HIS A 234 -5.22 4.82 -24.45
CA HIS A 234 -5.52 5.16 -25.83
C HIS A 234 -4.90 6.50 -26.23
N GLU A 235 -4.82 7.42 -25.29
CA GLU A 235 -4.24 8.75 -25.49
C GLU A 235 -3.62 9.26 -24.19
N PHE A 236 -2.62 10.13 -24.32
CA PHE A 236 -1.94 10.76 -23.20
C PHE A 236 -1.74 12.25 -23.47
N PHE A 237 -1.97 13.08 -22.47
CA PHE A 237 -1.68 14.51 -22.55
C PHE A 237 -0.95 15.03 -21.31
N ILE A 238 -0.21 16.13 -21.50
CA ILE A 238 0.54 16.77 -20.42
C ILE A 238 -0.31 17.89 -19.83
N ALA A 239 -0.57 17.84 -18.52
CA ALA A 239 -1.27 18.88 -17.80
C ALA A 239 -0.86 18.92 -16.32
N ASP A 240 -0.91 20.13 -15.75
CA ASP A 240 -0.78 20.30 -14.30
C ASP A 240 -2.16 20.11 -13.65
N ALA A 241 -2.28 19.12 -12.77
CA ALA A 241 -3.52 18.81 -12.07
C ALA A 241 -4.04 19.98 -11.20
N ARG A 242 -3.22 21.00 -10.92
CA ARG A 242 -3.60 22.21 -10.18
C ARG A 242 -4.23 23.30 -11.05
N LYS A 243 -4.32 23.07 -12.37
CA LYS A 243 -4.89 24.01 -13.35
C LYS A 243 -6.17 23.41 -13.94
N PRO A 244 -7.31 23.46 -13.22
CA PRO A 244 -8.50 22.69 -13.57
C PRO A 244 -9.11 23.05 -14.92
N VAL A 245 -9.12 24.34 -15.29
CA VAL A 245 -9.65 24.78 -16.59
C VAL A 245 -8.79 24.27 -17.75
N GLU A 246 -7.46 24.42 -17.66
CA GLU A 246 -6.53 23.94 -18.69
C GLU A 246 -6.60 22.42 -18.84
N LEU A 247 -6.69 21.71 -17.72
CA LEU A 247 -6.80 20.25 -17.70
C LEU A 247 -8.12 19.79 -18.31
N MET A 248 -9.25 20.41 -17.95
CA MET A 248 -10.56 20.10 -18.52
C MET A 248 -10.56 20.27 -20.04
N ASP A 249 -10.08 21.41 -20.55
CA ASP A 249 -10.06 21.68 -21.99
C ASP A 249 -9.27 20.61 -22.76
N LYS A 250 -8.10 20.21 -22.24
CA LYS A 250 -7.28 19.14 -22.82
C LYS A 250 -7.94 17.77 -22.69
N ALA A 251 -8.50 17.45 -21.53
CA ALA A 251 -9.17 16.18 -21.28
C ALA A 251 -10.35 15.98 -22.24
N LEU A 252 -11.21 16.99 -22.39
CA LEU A 252 -12.35 16.95 -23.31
C LEU A 252 -11.88 16.84 -24.77
N ALA A 253 -10.83 17.56 -25.17
CA ALA A 253 -10.25 17.43 -26.51
C ALA A 253 -9.80 15.98 -26.80
N CYS A 254 -9.18 15.32 -25.82
CA CYS A 254 -8.79 13.90 -25.90
C CYS A 254 -9.97 12.92 -25.78
N ASN A 255 -11.21 13.39 -25.55
CA ASN A 255 -12.42 12.56 -25.50
C ASN A 255 -13.52 13.03 -26.47
N SER A 256 -13.11 13.56 -27.63
CA SER A 256 -14.04 14.05 -28.68
C SER A 256 -15.02 15.12 -28.18
N GLY A 257 -14.59 15.95 -27.23
CA GLY A 257 -15.38 17.01 -26.60
C GLY A 257 -16.40 16.53 -25.56
N LYS A 258 -16.39 15.24 -25.18
CA LYS A 258 -17.31 14.66 -24.20
C LYS A 258 -16.68 14.53 -22.82
N GLU A 259 -17.51 14.65 -21.81
CA GLU A 259 -17.16 14.32 -20.43
C GLU A 259 -16.84 12.82 -20.28
N TYR A 260 -16.08 12.49 -19.24
CA TYR A 260 -15.65 11.13 -18.92
C TYR A 260 -16.65 10.47 -17.97
N ASP A 261 -16.86 9.16 -18.11
CA ASP A 261 -17.72 8.42 -17.18
C ASP A 261 -17.04 8.22 -15.81
N VAL A 262 -15.71 8.12 -15.81
CA VAL A 262 -14.89 7.90 -14.61
C VAL A 262 -13.62 8.75 -14.65
N CYS A 263 -13.34 9.49 -13.57
CA CYS A 263 -12.00 10.05 -13.33
C CYS A 263 -11.34 9.36 -12.15
N ILE A 264 -10.11 8.88 -12.37
CA ILE A 264 -9.26 8.26 -11.37
C ILE A 264 -8.13 9.24 -11.05
N ASN A 265 -8.18 9.83 -9.87
CA ASN A 265 -7.13 10.72 -9.41
C ASN A 265 -6.17 9.99 -8.47
N VAL A 266 -4.93 9.80 -8.91
CA VAL A 266 -3.84 9.19 -8.13
C VAL A 266 -2.65 10.14 -7.97
N VAL A 267 -2.87 11.45 -8.10
CA VAL A 267 -1.83 12.46 -7.84
C VAL A 267 -1.72 12.74 -6.35
N ASN A 268 -0.49 12.96 -5.88
CA ASN A 268 -0.21 13.38 -4.50
C ASN A 268 0.05 14.90 -4.43
N VAL A 269 -0.86 15.70 -5.00
CA VAL A 269 -0.79 17.17 -4.94
C VAL A 269 -2.14 17.77 -4.57
N GLU A 270 -2.10 18.75 -3.66
CA GLU A 270 -3.27 19.55 -3.27
C GLU A 270 -3.83 20.36 -4.46
N GLY A 271 -5.14 20.59 -4.47
CA GLY A 271 -5.80 21.38 -5.51
C GLY A 271 -6.09 20.63 -6.81
N SER A 272 -6.02 19.29 -6.78
CA SER A 272 -6.35 18.42 -7.92
C SER A 272 -7.81 17.97 -7.97
N GLU A 273 -8.61 18.33 -6.95
CA GLU A 273 -10.00 17.93 -6.80
C GLU A 273 -10.86 18.48 -7.93
N MET A 274 -10.74 19.78 -8.23
CA MET A 274 -11.51 20.40 -9.31
C MET A 274 -11.17 19.80 -10.68
N SER A 275 -9.90 19.47 -10.90
CA SER A 275 -9.44 18.79 -12.12
C SER A 275 -9.99 17.37 -12.25
N SER A 276 -10.41 16.76 -11.14
CA SER A 276 -11.00 15.42 -11.13
C SER A 276 -12.50 15.42 -11.42
N ILE A 277 -13.17 16.56 -11.19
CA ILE A 277 -14.63 16.66 -11.26
C ILE A 277 -15.08 17.37 -12.54
N MET A 278 -14.39 18.44 -12.97
CA MET A 278 -14.82 19.22 -14.13
C MET A 278 -14.88 18.45 -15.47
N PRO A 279 -14.02 17.45 -15.73
CA PRO A 279 -14.09 16.67 -16.97
C PRO A 279 -15.10 15.51 -16.93
N VAL A 280 -15.86 15.32 -15.85
CA VAL A 280 -16.72 14.16 -15.56
C VAL A 280 -18.19 14.58 -15.50
#